data_AF-A0A7G2CW31-F1
#
_entry.id   AF-A0A7G2CW31-F1
#
_cell.length_a   1.000
_cell.length_b   1.000
_cell.length_c   1.000
_cell.angle_alpha   90.00
_cell.angle_beta   90.00
_cell.angle_gamma   90.00
#
_symmetry.space_group_name_H-M   'P 1'
#
loop_
_entity.id
_entity.type
_entity.pdbx_description
1 polymer ?
#
loop_
_entity_poly.entity_id
_entity_poly.type
_entity_poly.pdbx_seq_one_letter_code
_entity_poly.pdbx_strand_id
1 'polypeptide(L)'
;MEVTYDENAYDFIVYTDASDAGWGAIVHDTQTGETTGLQKAWVDELVVNRYYGPRGEERTTWFNRKHSAHAEPRCIVEVLQYLIETRVLTAGKRVAVVTDHEAIVEAQRKLNVFGGIGRGYTLNRLFELTYNMLYTEGILVAYFYIAGPQNPADTLSRVFHHHNSFGEIRTLDASGLRLPSLKETFCPLAED
;
A
#
# COMPACT_ATOMS: atom_id res chain seq x y z
N MET A 1 -11.97 8.06 -15.59
CA MET A 1 -10.95 8.68 -14.70
C MET A 1 -9.61 8.25 -15.23
N GLU A 2 -8.78 9.20 -15.62
CA GLU A 2 -7.49 8.94 -16.29
C GLU A 2 -6.36 8.90 -15.26
N VAL A 3 -5.53 7.84 -15.29
CA VAL A 3 -4.31 7.70 -14.49
C VAL A 3 -3.19 8.41 -15.24
N THR A 4 -2.36 9.21 -14.55
CA THR A 4 -1.36 10.08 -15.19
C THR A 4 -0.14 10.27 -14.30
N TYR A 5 0.94 10.81 -14.85
CA TYR A 5 2.14 11.20 -14.12
C TYR A 5 2.08 12.64 -13.56
N ASP A 6 0.98 13.37 -13.79
CA ASP A 6 0.74 14.66 -13.14
C ASP A 6 0.36 14.47 -11.67
N GLU A 7 1.25 14.87 -10.77
CA GLU A 7 1.09 14.77 -9.32
C GLU A 7 -0.15 15.54 -8.82
N ASN A 8 -0.54 16.62 -9.51
CA ASN A 8 -1.73 17.41 -9.17
C ASN A 8 -3.04 16.67 -9.46
N ALA A 9 -3.00 15.56 -10.20
CA ALA A 9 -4.16 14.72 -10.44
C ALA A 9 -4.51 13.80 -9.24
N TYR A 10 -3.65 13.76 -8.23
CA TYR A 10 -3.80 12.97 -7.02
C TYR A 10 -3.90 13.89 -5.80
N ASP A 11 -4.70 13.51 -4.81
CA ASP A 11 -4.73 14.18 -3.51
C ASP A 11 -3.58 13.72 -2.61
N PHE A 12 -3.15 12.47 -2.77
CA PHE A 12 -2.06 11.89 -1.99
C PHE A 12 -1.11 11.07 -2.87
N ILE A 13 0.18 11.16 -2.57
CA ILE A 13 1.22 10.26 -3.07
C ILE A 13 1.78 9.49 -1.87
N VAL A 14 1.75 8.16 -1.92
CA VAL A 14 2.09 7.29 -0.81
C VAL A 14 3.20 6.33 -1.23
N TYR A 15 4.41 6.52 -0.72
CA TYR A 15 5.52 5.58 -0.91
C TYR A 15 5.42 4.50 0.15
N THR A 16 5.49 3.22 -0.21
CA THR A 16 5.42 2.11 0.73
C THR A 16 6.62 1.18 0.56
N ASP A 17 7.09 0.64 1.68
CA ASP A 17 8.07 -0.45 1.69
C ASP A 17 7.83 -1.39 2.88
N ALA A 18 8.16 -2.67 2.71
CA ALA A 18 7.99 -3.71 3.70
C ALA A 18 9.22 -4.62 3.79
N SER A 19 9.75 -4.77 5.00
CA SER A 19 10.88 -5.63 5.31
C SER A 19 10.47 -6.82 6.18
N ASP A 20 11.46 -7.60 6.66
CA ASP A 20 11.25 -8.65 7.65
C ASP A 20 10.98 -8.13 9.07
N ALA A 21 11.33 -6.86 9.36
CA ALA A 21 11.13 -6.22 10.65
C ALA A 21 9.76 -5.53 10.78
N GLY A 22 9.25 -4.97 9.69
CA GLY A 22 7.98 -4.25 9.67
C GLY A 22 7.70 -3.62 8.31
N TRP A 23 6.87 -2.60 8.30
CA TRP A 23 6.60 -1.79 7.13
C TRP A 23 6.71 -0.29 7.44
N GLY A 24 7.00 0.47 6.40
CA GLY A 24 7.11 1.92 6.42
C GLY A 24 6.34 2.52 5.24
N ALA A 25 5.81 3.71 5.44
CA ALA A 25 5.20 4.49 4.38
C ALA A 25 5.50 5.98 4.55
N ILE A 26 5.53 6.72 3.44
CA ILE A 26 5.59 8.18 3.43
C ILE A 26 4.37 8.67 2.67
N VAL A 27 3.52 9.43 3.37
CA VAL A 27 2.29 10.02 2.83
C VAL A 27 2.56 11.48 2.54
N HIS A 28 2.46 11.87 1.28
CA HIS A 28 2.55 13.25 0.82
C HIS A 28 1.17 13.75 0.42
N ASP A 29 0.70 14.82 1.06
CA ASP A 29 -0.51 15.53 0.68
C ASP A 29 -0.15 16.59 -0.38
N THR A 30 -0.68 16.42 -1.59
CA THR A 30 -0.34 17.28 -2.73
C THR A 30 -1.00 18.66 -2.65
N GLN A 31 -2.04 18.81 -1.83
CA GLN A 31 -2.79 20.06 -1.66
C GLN A 31 -2.11 20.96 -0.64
N THR A 32 -1.62 20.38 0.46
CA THR A 32 -0.99 21.12 1.56
C THR A 32 0.53 21.13 1.47
N GLY A 33 1.13 20.16 0.76
CA GLY A 33 2.56 19.90 0.74
C GLY A 33 3.07 19.17 2.00
N GLU A 34 2.18 18.81 2.93
CA GLU A 34 2.56 18.11 4.16
C GLU A 34 3.06 16.70 3.84
N THR A 35 4.09 16.26 4.57
CA THR A 35 4.68 14.93 4.40
C THR A 35 4.82 14.24 5.74
N THR A 36 4.19 13.07 5.84
CA THR A 36 4.06 12.32 7.08
C THR A 36 4.62 10.91 6.90
N GLY A 37 5.52 10.51 7.78
CA GLY A 37 6.02 9.13 7.85
C GLY A 37 5.07 8.27 8.68
N LEU A 38 4.80 7.06 8.21
CA LEU A 38 4.09 6.01 8.95
C LEU A 38 5.00 4.80 9.07
N GLN A 39 5.00 4.14 10.21
CA GLN A 39 5.73 2.88 10.38
C GLN A 39 5.04 1.96 11.38
N LYS A 40 5.18 0.66 11.17
CA LYS A 40 4.70 -0.36 12.11
C LYS A 40 5.59 -1.59 12.05
N ALA A 41 6.03 -2.04 13.23
CA ALA A 41 6.75 -3.31 13.35
C ALA A 41 5.77 -4.48 13.19
N TRP A 42 6.23 -5.57 12.55
CA TRP A 42 5.42 -6.79 12.49
C TRP A 42 5.21 -7.35 13.89
N VAL A 43 3.99 -7.79 14.16
CA VAL A 43 3.68 -8.64 15.31
C VAL A 43 3.50 -10.06 14.78
N ASP A 44 3.98 -11.05 15.53
CA ASP A 44 3.69 -12.45 15.21
C ASP A 44 2.19 -12.69 15.45
N GLU A 45 1.40 -12.64 14.38
CA GLU A 45 -0.05 -12.73 14.43
C GLU A 45 -0.56 -14.00 13.72
N LEU A 46 -1.50 -14.68 14.37
CA LEU A 46 -2.39 -15.64 13.73
C LEU A 46 -3.40 -14.86 12.89
N VAL A 47 -3.34 -14.99 11.58
CA VAL A 47 -4.34 -14.36 10.70
C VAL A 47 -5.50 -15.33 10.55
N VAL A 48 -6.66 -14.98 11.12
CA VAL A 48 -7.92 -15.68 10.84
C VAL A 48 -8.36 -15.27 9.44
N ASN A 49 -8.23 -16.16 8.47
CA ASN A 49 -8.64 -15.89 7.10
C ASN A 49 -10.07 -16.38 6.88
N ARG A 50 -10.97 -15.45 6.56
CA ARG A 50 -12.22 -15.77 5.86
C ARG A 50 -11.85 -16.20 4.46
N TYR A 51 -11.73 -17.50 4.27
CA TYR A 51 -11.55 -18.12 2.97
C TYR A 51 -12.94 -18.48 2.43
N TYR A 52 -13.42 -17.81 1.39
CA TYR A 52 -14.62 -18.25 0.66
C TYR A 52 -14.26 -19.40 -0.29
N GLY A 53 -13.88 -20.55 0.29
CA GLY A 53 -13.87 -21.82 -0.45
C GLY A 53 -15.30 -22.33 -0.68
N PRO A 54 -15.49 -23.40 -1.48
CA PRO A 54 -16.81 -23.95 -1.79
C PRO A 54 -17.65 -24.40 -0.58
N ARG A 55 -17.08 -24.38 0.64
CA ARG A 55 -17.69 -24.81 1.91
C ARG A 55 -17.75 -23.72 2.99
N GLY A 56 -17.26 -22.51 2.74
CA GLY A 56 -17.34 -21.40 3.71
C GLY A 56 -16.60 -21.63 5.05
N GLU A 57 -15.56 -22.47 5.07
CA GLU A 57 -14.80 -22.76 6.29
C GLU A 57 -13.75 -21.67 6.57
N GLU A 58 -13.78 -21.08 7.77
CA GLU A 58 -12.72 -20.20 8.27
C GLU A 58 -11.44 -21.02 8.49
N ARG A 59 -10.32 -20.57 7.91
CA ARG A 59 -9.00 -21.19 8.13
C ARG A 59 -8.04 -20.17 8.71
N THR A 60 -7.51 -20.48 9.88
CA THR A 60 -6.43 -19.69 10.50
C THR A 60 -5.10 -20.07 9.86
N THR A 61 -4.34 -19.08 9.37
CA THR A 61 -2.98 -19.29 8.86
C THR A 61 -2.03 -18.31 9.52
N TRP A 62 -0.79 -18.73 9.77
CA TRP A 62 0.26 -17.85 10.26
C TRP A 62 0.65 -16.83 9.18
N PHE A 63 0.73 -15.55 9.54
CA PHE A 63 1.35 -14.55 8.68
C PHE A 63 2.84 -14.85 8.56
N ASN A 64 3.30 -15.14 7.34
CA ASN A 64 4.72 -15.35 7.08
C ASN A 64 5.37 -14.06 6.59
N ARG A 65 5.92 -13.26 7.52
CA ARG A 65 6.60 -11.98 7.27
C ARG A 65 7.86 -12.09 6.39
N LYS A 66 8.42 -13.28 6.20
CA LYS A 66 9.64 -13.49 5.40
C LYS A 66 9.41 -13.45 3.88
N HIS A 67 8.17 -13.41 3.43
CA HIS A 67 7.86 -13.32 2.00
C HIS A 67 7.36 -11.92 1.67
N SER A 68 8.20 -11.14 0.97
CA SER A 68 7.86 -9.80 0.45
C SER A 68 6.52 -9.80 -0.32
N ALA A 69 6.22 -10.88 -1.04
CA ALA A 69 4.94 -11.11 -1.72
C ALA A 69 3.68 -11.00 -0.83
N HIS A 70 3.82 -11.09 0.50
CA HIS A 70 2.75 -10.87 1.47
C HIS A 70 2.93 -9.59 2.28
N ALA A 71 4.16 -9.13 2.46
CA ALA A 71 4.48 -7.99 3.32
C ALA A 71 4.06 -6.67 2.65
N GLU A 72 4.37 -6.49 1.36
CA GLU A 72 4.05 -5.28 0.59
C GLU A 72 2.55 -5.05 0.41
N PRO A 73 1.75 -6.03 -0.08
CA PRO A 73 0.31 -5.83 -0.16
C PRO A 73 -0.33 -5.56 1.20
N ARG A 74 0.21 -6.16 2.28
CA ARG A 74 -0.29 -5.92 3.64
C ARG A 74 0.05 -4.50 4.13
N CYS A 75 1.26 -4.01 3.88
CA CYS A 75 1.64 -2.63 4.17
C CYS A 75 0.63 -1.66 3.55
N ILE A 76 0.38 -1.79 2.24
CA ILE A 76 -0.54 -0.89 1.53
C ILE A 76 -1.96 -0.97 2.12
N VAL A 77 -2.47 -2.18 2.41
CA VAL A 77 -3.78 -2.35 3.05
C VAL A 77 -3.84 -1.61 4.39
N GLU A 78 -2.86 -1.82 5.27
CA GLU A 78 -2.85 -1.20 6.61
C GLU A 78 -2.71 0.33 6.53
N VAL A 79 -1.92 0.85 5.58
CA VAL A 79 -1.78 2.30 5.34
C VAL A 79 -3.10 2.90 4.85
N LEU A 80 -3.75 2.31 3.84
CA LEU A 80 -5.01 2.82 3.32
C LEU A 80 -6.12 2.79 4.39
N GLN A 81 -6.20 1.71 5.16
CA GLN A 81 -7.15 1.60 6.27
C GLN A 81 -6.90 2.66 7.34
N TYR A 82 -5.64 2.86 7.73
CA TYR A 82 -5.26 3.89 8.69
C TYR A 82 -5.67 5.29 8.21
N LEU A 83 -5.43 5.62 6.94
CA LEU A 83 -5.81 6.92 6.37
C LEU A 83 -7.34 7.12 6.34
N ILE A 84 -8.12 6.06 6.12
CA ILE A 84 -9.59 6.10 6.20
C ILE A 84 -10.05 6.30 7.65
N GLU A 85 -9.51 5.50 8.58
CA GLU A 85 -9.87 5.52 10.01
C GLU A 85 -9.57 6.88 10.64
N THR A 86 -8.45 7.49 10.26
CA THR A 86 -8.03 8.82 10.70
C THR A 86 -8.68 9.97 9.92
N ARG A 87 -9.58 9.65 8.97
CA ARG A 87 -10.31 10.62 8.13
C ARG A 87 -9.44 11.49 7.22
N VAL A 88 -8.20 11.09 6.98
CA VAL A 88 -7.31 11.73 5.99
C VAL A 88 -7.78 11.36 4.57
N LEU A 89 -8.05 10.08 4.33
CA LEU A 89 -8.59 9.59 3.06
C LEU A 89 -10.12 9.51 3.14
N THR A 90 -10.79 10.35 2.34
CA THR A 90 -12.26 10.48 2.32
C THR A 90 -12.81 10.25 0.90
N ALA A 91 -14.14 10.19 0.77
CA ALA A 91 -14.81 9.88 -0.50
C ALA A 91 -14.39 10.81 -1.65
N GLY A 92 -14.24 10.24 -2.85
CA GLY A 92 -13.87 10.96 -4.08
C GLY A 92 -12.37 11.27 -4.23
N LYS A 93 -11.55 10.96 -3.22
CA LYS A 93 -10.10 11.24 -3.24
C LYS A 93 -9.33 10.30 -4.16
N ARG A 94 -8.18 10.75 -4.64
CA ARG A 94 -7.29 10.01 -5.54
C ARG A 94 -5.92 9.81 -4.91
N VAL A 95 -5.42 8.59 -4.92
CA VAL A 95 -4.16 8.19 -4.30
C VAL A 95 -3.26 7.53 -5.32
N ALA A 96 -2.02 8.01 -5.44
CA ALA A 96 -0.94 7.32 -6.12
C ALA A 96 -0.12 6.56 -5.08
N VAL A 97 -0.11 5.22 -5.15
CA VAL A 97 0.73 4.38 -4.29
C VAL A 97 1.98 3.99 -5.07
N VAL A 98 3.14 4.36 -4.53
CA VAL A 98 4.47 4.08 -5.09
C VAL A 98 5.12 2.95 -4.30
N THR A 99 5.48 1.86 -4.96
CA THR A 99 6.08 0.66 -4.33
C THR A 99 7.15 0.07 -5.26
N ASP A 100 8.14 -0.63 -4.70
CA ASP A 100 9.09 -1.41 -5.49
C ASP A 100 8.60 -2.84 -5.81
N HIS A 101 7.38 -3.16 -5.39
CA HIS A 101 6.76 -4.45 -5.62
C HIS A 101 6.08 -4.54 -6.99
N GLU A 102 6.89 -4.83 -8.01
CA GLU A 102 6.48 -4.92 -9.44
C GLU A 102 5.18 -5.71 -9.67
N ALA A 103 4.97 -6.82 -8.95
CA ALA A 103 3.78 -7.65 -9.15
C ALA A 103 2.46 -6.95 -8.76
N ILE A 104 2.48 -5.95 -7.87
CA ILE A 104 1.28 -5.13 -7.57
C ILE A 104 1.00 -4.22 -8.76
N VAL A 105 2.04 -3.54 -9.24
CA VAL A 105 1.96 -2.58 -10.34
C VAL A 105 1.56 -3.26 -11.65
N GLU A 106 2.12 -4.42 -11.97
CA GLU A 106 1.75 -5.19 -13.17
C GLU A 106 0.34 -5.78 -13.10
N ALA A 107 -0.12 -6.16 -11.90
CA ALA A 107 -1.43 -6.77 -11.73
C ALA A 107 -2.58 -5.80 -11.99
N GLN A 108 -2.36 -4.49 -11.84
CA GLN A 108 -3.39 -3.48 -12.02
C GLN A 108 -3.96 -3.44 -13.46
N ARG A 109 -3.13 -3.70 -14.50
CA ARG A 109 -3.61 -3.82 -15.90
C ARG A 109 -4.48 -5.06 -16.12
N LYS A 110 -4.15 -6.13 -15.41
CA LYS A 110 -4.61 -7.50 -15.70
C LYS A 110 -5.94 -7.83 -15.02
N LEU A 111 -6.58 -6.88 -14.35
CA LEU A 111 -7.85 -7.09 -13.66
C LEU A 111 -9.11 -7.01 -14.56
N ASN A 112 -8.94 -7.25 -15.86
CA ASN A 112 -10.00 -7.87 -16.67
C ASN A 112 -9.89 -9.41 -16.73
N VAL A 113 -8.82 -10.05 -16.22
CA VAL A 113 -8.65 -11.51 -16.31
C VAL A 113 -7.76 -12.15 -15.23
N PHE A 114 -7.56 -11.56 -14.04
CA PHE A 114 -7.17 -12.37 -12.86
C PHE A 114 -8.38 -13.16 -12.33
N GLY A 115 -9.00 -13.90 -13.24
CA GLY A 115 -9.91 -15.00 -12.98
C GLY A 115 -9.10 -16.20 -12.52
N GLY A 116 -9.18 -16.46 -11.23
CA GLY A 116 -8.65 -17.67 -10.63
C GLY A 116 -8.31 -17.44 -9.17
N ILE A 117 -8.86 -18.27 -8.30
CA ILE A 117 -8.37 -18.47 -6.94
C ILE A 117 -6.93 -19.02 -7.07
N GLY A 118 -5.97 -18.14 -7.25
CA GLY A 118 -4.53 -18.41 -7.26
C GLY A 118 -3.91 -18.09 -5.91
N ARG A 119 -2.81 -18.78 -5.59
CA ARG A 119 -2.13 -18.86 -4.27
C ARG A 119 -1.67 -17.54 -3.61
N GLY A 120 -1.86 -16.37 -4.25
CA GLY A 120 -1.42 -15.04 -3.80
C GLY A 120 -2.51 -14.25 -3.07
N TYR A 121 -3.00 -14.79 -1.96
CA TYR A 121 -4.18 -14.28 -1.25
C TYR A 121 -4.12 -12.80 -0.86
N THR A 122 -2.95 -12.31 -0.42
CA THR A 122 -2.80 -10.93 0.06
C THR A 122 -2.94 -9.91 -1.08
N LEU A 123 -2.51 -10.26 -2.29
CA LEU A 123 -2.66 -9.43 -3.48
C LEU A 123 -4.14 -9.31 -3.90
N ASN A 124 -4.88 -10.42 -3.86
CA ASN A 124 -6.31 -10.42 -4.14
C ASN A 124 -7.07 -9.55 -3.14
N ARG A 125 -6.74 -9.65 -1.84
CA ARG A 125 -7.34 -8.79 -0.80
C ARG A 125 -7.06 -7.31 -1.02
N LEU A 126 -5.84 -6.95 -1.42
CA LEU A 126 -5.49 -5.57 -1.74
C LEU A 126 -6.39 -5.03 -2.87
N PHE A 127 -6.51 -5.77 -3.96
CA PHE A 127 -7.35 -5.34 -5.08
C PHE A 127 -8.84 -5.33 -4.73
N GLU A 128 -9.36 -6.34 -4.01
CA GLU A 128 -10.74 -6.32 -3.51
C GLU A 128 -11.02 -5.07 -2.67
N LEU A 129 -10.12 -4.70 -1.76
CA LEU A 129 -10.22 -3.48 -0.97
C LEU A 129 -10.29 -2.24 -1.87
N THR A 130 -9.34 -2.06 -2.78
CA THR A 130 -9.29 -0.86 -3.62
C THR A 130 -10.42 -0.78 -4.65
N TYR A 131 -10.94 -1.92 -5.11
CA TYR A 131 -12.14 -1.95 -5.95
C TYR A 131 -13.39 -1.53 -5.19
N ASN A 132 -13.55 -2.02 -3.96
CA ASN A 132 -14.64 -1.58 -3.10
C ASN A 132 -14.52 -0.07 -2.87
N MET A 133 -13.35 0.44 -2.46
CA MET A 133 -13.08 1.87 -2.28
C MET A 133 -13.49 2.74 -3.48
N LEU A 134 -13.20 2.29 -4.69
CA LEU A 134 -13.60 2.98 -5.91
C LEU A 134 -15.12 2.95 -6.13
N TYR A 135 -15.75 1.79 -5.92
CA TYR A 135 -17.17 1.61 -6.22
C TYR A 135 -18.10 2.23 -5.17
N THR A 136 -17.75 2.15 -3.89
CA THR A 136 -18.59 2.61 -2.78
C THR A 136 -18.29 4.06 -2.36
N GLU A 137 -17.02 4.46 -2.34
CA GLU A 137 -16.60 5.79 -1.88
C GLU A 137 -16.07 6.68 -3.00
N GLY A 138 -15.92 6.17 -4.22
CA GLY A 138 -15.32 6.93 -5.33
C GLY A 138 -13.83 7.21 -5.14
N ILE A 139 -13.16 6.46 -4.25
CA ILE A 139 -11.73 6.64 -3.98
C ILE A 139 -10.92 5.87 -5.03
N LEU A 140 -10.12 6.58 -5.82
CA LEU A 140 -9.24 5.98 -6.82
C LEU A 140 -7.88 5.69 -6.22
N VAL A 141 -7.41 4.44 -6.32
CA VAL A 141 -6.02 4.06 -5.98
C VAL A 141 -5.33 3.56 -7.24
N ALA A 142 -4.20 4.19 -7.61
CA ALA A 142 -3.36 3.77 -8.74
C ALA A 142 -1.96 3.39 -8.24
N TYR A 143 -1.33 2.39 -8.84
CA TYR A 143 -0.04 1.87 -8.39
C TYR A 143 1.09 2.24 -9.35
N PHE A 144 2.21 2.68 -8.79
CA PHE A 144 3.40 3.12 -9.49
C PHE A 144 4.61 2.32 -8.99
N TYR A 145 5.43 1.85 -9.92
CA TYR A 145 6.66 1.13 -9.65
C TYR A 145 7.83 2.11 -9.51
N ILE A 146 8.61 1.94 -8.44
CA ILE A 146 9.90 2.60 -8.26
C ILE A 146 10.99 1.55 -8.00
N ALA A 147 12.24 1.82 -8.35
CA ALA A 147 13.33 0.92 -7.97
C ALA A 147 13.59 1.01 -6.46
N GLY A 148 13.77 -0.12 -5.77
CA GLY A 148 13.99 -0.18 -4.32
C GLY A 148 15.02 0.82 -3.76
N PRO A 149 16.22 0.99 -4.35
CA PRO A 149 17.20 1.99 -3.89
C PRO A 149 16.74 3.45 -3.96
N GLN A 150 15.68 3.73 -4.72
CA GLN A 150 15.07 5.06 -4.85
C GLN A 150 13.82 5.21 -3.97
N ASN A 151 13.33 4.11 -3.37
CA ASN A 151 12.14 4.13 -2.53
C ASN A 151 12.45 4.79 -1.17
N PRO A 152 11.90 5.97 -0.88
CA PRO A 152 12.20 6.68 0.36
C PRO A 152 11.62 5.97 1.61
N ALA A 153 10.70 5.02 1.43
CA ALA A 153 10.10 4.25 2.53
C ALA A 153 10.99 3.11 3.06
N ASP A 154 12.08 2.73 2.36
CA ASP A 154 12.92 1.58 2.73
C ASP A 154 13.54 1.72 4.13
N THR A 155 14.00 2.91 4.51
CA THR A 155 14.58 3.11 5.84
C THR A 155 13.53 2.95 6.95
N LEU A 156 12.30 3.42 6.71
CA LEU A 156 11.20 3.32 7.66
C LEU A 156 10.71 1.88 7.86
N SER A 157 10.84 1.03 6.84
CA SER A 157 10.48 -0.38 6.93
C SER A 157 11.50 -1.20 7.74
N ARG A 158 12.73 -0.69 7.95
CA ARG A 158 13.86 -1.42 8.56
C ARG A 158 14.24 -0.92 9.95
N VAL A 159 14.20 0.39 10.20
CA VAL A 159 14.78 1.00 11.40
C VAL A 159 13.72 1.25 12.47
N PHE A 160 13.70 0.39 13.47
CA PHE A 160 12.75 0.41 14.58
C PHE A 160 13.46 0.73 15.89
N HIS A 161 13.06 1.82 16.57
CA HIS A 161 13.65 2.19 17.87
C HIS A 161 13.20 1.22 18.99
N HIS A 162 14.10 0.90 19.93
CA HIS A 162 13.95 -0.15 20.95
C HIS A 162 12.79 0.02 21.96
N HIS A 163 12.01 1.11 21.90
CA HIS A 163 10.82 1.35 22.73
C HIS A 163 9.49 1.16 21.99
N ASN A 164 9.50 0.44 20.88
CA ASN A 164 8.31 0.26 20.06
C ASN A 164 7.21 -0.51 20.79
N SER A 165 6.01 0.08 20.85
CA SER A 165 4.76 -0.66 20.96
C SER A 165 4.61 -1.52 19.70
N PHE A 166 4.90 -2.81 19.81
CA PHE A 166 4.64 -3.76 18.74
C PHE A 166 3.14 -3.71 18.37
N GLY A 167 2.82 -3.55 17.09
CA GLY A 167 1.44 -3.61 16.59
C GLY A 167 0.71 -2.27 16.41
N GLU A 168 1.30 -1.15 16.82
CA GLU A 168 0.72 0.19 16.62
C GLU A 168 1.37 0.91 15.44
N ILE A 169 0.57 1.66 14.68
CA ILE A 169 1.07 2.55 13.63
C ILE A 169 1.61 3.81 14.30
N ARG A 170 2.88 4.12 14.03
CA ARG A 170 3.54 5.34 14.50
C ARG A 170 3.57 6.37 13.38
N THR A 171 3.28 7.61 13.74
CA THR A 171 3.42 8.78 12.89
C THR A 171 4.76 9.46 13.17
N LEU A 172 5.47 9.86 12.11
CA LEU A 172 6.75 10.53 12.15
C LEU A 172 6.67 11.81 11.32
N ASP A 173 7.39 12.84 11.74
CA ASP A 173 7.64 13.99 10.88
C ASP A 173 8.58 13.59 9.75
N ALA A 174 8.10 13.72 8.52
CA ALA A 174 8.84 13.46 7.29
C ALA A 174 8.98 14.73 6.45
N SER A 175 8.74 15.90 7.05
CA SER A 175 8.94 17.20 6.41
C SER A 175 10.40 17.38 5.98
N GLY A 176 10.59 17.88 4.76
CA GLY A 176 11.93 18.10 4.20
C GLY A 176 12.57 16.89 3.52
N LEU A 177 11.93 15.70 3.52
CA LEU A 177 12.36 14.61 2.65
C LEU A 177 12.18 15.00 1.19
N ARG A 178 13.21 14.72 0.37
CA ARG A 178 13.11 14.85 -1.08
C ARG A 178 12.46 13.59 -1.63
N LEU A 179 11.23 13.72 -2.12
CA LEU A 179 10.48 12.60 -2.69
C LEU A 179 10.72 12.51 -4.21
N PRO A 180 10.91 11.29 -4.76
CA PRO A 180 10.99 11.08 -6.20
C PRO A 180 9.68 11.43 -6.89
N SER A 181 9.71 12.13 -8.02
CA SER A 181 8.47 12.49 -8.72
C SER A 181 7.79 11.27 -9.32
N LEU A 182 6.46 11.30 -9.51
CA LEU A 182 5.75 10.25 -10.27
C LEU A 182 6.34 10.06 -11.67
N LYS A 183 6.90 11.10 -12.30
CA LYS A 183 7.58 10.99 -13.60
C LYS A 183 8.86 10.14 -13.57
N GLU A 184 9.40 9.89 -12.39
CA GLU A 184 10.56 9.01 -12.16
C GLU A 184 10.14 7.57 -11.82
N THR A 185 8.83 7.29 -11.87
CA THR A 185 8.22 5.97 -11.59
C THR A 185 7.58 5.41 -12.86
N PHE A 186 7.07 4.18 -12.80
CA PHE A 186 6.37 3.53 -13.90
C PHE A 186 4.96 3.10 -13.48
N CYS A 187 3.93 3.54 -14.21
CA CYS A 187 2.57 3.05 -14.04
C CYS A 187 1.99 2.60 -15.38
N PRO A 188 1.71 1.30 -15.57
CA PRO A 188 1.19 0.80 -16.84
C PRO A 188 -0.23 1.26 -17.20
N LEU A 189 -0.96 1.96 -16.31
CA LEU A 189 -2.24 2.60 -16.62
C LEU A 189 -2.09 4.05 -17.11
N ALA A 190 -0.90 4.63 -16.92
CA ALA A 190 -0.53 5.94 -17.45
C ALA A 190 0.24 5.82 -18.78
N GLU A 191 0.50 4.59 -19.24
CA GLU A 191 1.07 4.29 -20.55
C GLU A 191 -0.05 4.07 -21.58
N ASP A 192 0.15 4.59 -22.80
CA ASP A 192 -0.75 4.41 -23.95
C ASP A 192 -0.84 2.95 -24.44
#